data_AF-E5BF09-F1
#
_entry.id   AF-E5BF09-F1
#
_cell.length_a   1.000
_cell.length_b   1.000
_cell.length_c   1.000
_cell.angle_alpha   90.00
_cell.angle_beta   90.00
_cell.angle_gamma   90.00
#
_symmetry.space_group_name_H-M   'P 1'
#
loop_
_entity.id
_entity.type
_entity.pdbx_description
1 polymer ?
#
loop_
_entity_poly.entity_id
_entity_poly.type
_entity_poly.pdbx_seq_one_letter_code
_entity_poly.pdbx_strand_id
1 'polypeptide(L)'
;MEGKMIIYDKAIRVFTRKQLREMLPILSGRVFLREKKINLEISVRIPYKKIGYTVEDMLKDYPSVKKYSELKLFYNIHASGYNLNSLTKKYNLVEGALGRILESKVSFEGNAKNFHYILDYSDKVKEFIWDNYEIIPYKDHTEIFSTVENLKEFKEQFDIEREILLEPFEKKYHIAFGGNLSIFLNRKIKNAEN
;
A
#
# COMPACT_ATOMS: atom_id res chain seq x y z
N MET A 1 -30.95 -8.63 14.81
CA MET A 1 -29.66 -8.93 15.47
C MET A 1 -28.59 -8.14 14.76
N GLU A 2 -28.15 -7.01 15.32
CA GLU A 2 -27.01 -6.30 14.74
C GLU A 2 -25.74 -7.12 14.96
N GLY A 3 -25.10 -7.51 13.86
CA GLY A 3 -24.00 -8.46 13.85
C GLY A 3 -22.76 -7.93 14.56
N LYS A 4 -22.20 -8.78 15.42
CA LYS A 4 -20.85 -8.65 15.96
C LYS A 4 -19.83 -8.62 14.82
N MET A 5 -18.85 -7.71 14.89
CA MET A 5 -17.80 -7.61 13.88
C MET A 5 -16.73 -8.69 14.06
N ILE A 6 -16.16 -9.18 12.95
CA ILE A 6 -15.11 -10.20 12.90
C ILE A 6 -13.84 -9.71 13.58
N ILE A 7 -13.48 -8.44 13.39
CA ILE A 7 -12.32 -7.83 14.07
C ILE A 7 -12.41 -7.96 15.59
N TYR A 8 -13.61 -7.83 16.15
CA TYR A 8 -13.82 -8.03 17.58
C TYR A 8 -13.53 -9.48 17.96
N ASP A 9 -14.09 -10.43 17.22
CA ASP A 9 -13.91 -11.86 17.46
C ASP A 9 -12.45 -12.27 17.49
N LYS A 10 -11.68 -11.77 16.52
CA LYS A 10 -10.25 -12.05 16.40
C LYS A 10 -9.44 -11.33 17.48
N ALA A 11 -9.77 -10.08 17.79
CA ALA A 11 -9.04 -9.31 18.79
C ALA A 11 -9.15 -9.88 20.21
N ILE A 12 -10.34 -10.31 20.65
CA ILE A 12 -10.52 -10.84 22.02
C ILE A 12 -9.85 -12.20 22.26
N ARG A 13 -9.50 -12.92 21.18
CA ARG A 13 -8.74 -14.19 21.27
C ARG A 13 -7.25 -13.96 21.51
N VAL A 14 -6.75 -12.77 21.17
CA VAL A 14 -5.32 -12.44 21.22
C VAL A 14 -5.00 -11.44 22.32
N PHE A 15 -5.93 -10.52 22.61
CA PHE A 15 -5.74 -9.45 23.57
C PHE A 15 -6.72 -9.54 24.73
N THR A 16 -6.20 -9.26 25.92
CA THR A 16 -7.02 -9.07 27.12
C THR A 16 -7.86 -7.80 27.00
N ARG A 17 -8.95 -7.72 27.78
CA ARG A 17 -9.76 -6.50 27.88
C ARG A 17 -8.96 -5.27 28.32
N LYS A 18 -7.92 -5.45 29.15
CA LYS A 18 -7.05 -4.36 29.59
C LYS A 18 -6.24 -3.81 28.41
N GLN A 19 -5.56 -4.67 27.67
CA GLN A 19 -4.79 -4.30 26.47
C GLN A 19 -5.66 -3.58 25.43
N LEU A 20 -6.87 -4.07 25.18
CA LEU A 20 -7.79 -3.43 24.23
C LEU A 20 -8.22 -2.02 24.68
N ARG A 21 -8.38 -1.78 25.99
CA ARG A 21 -8.68 -0.45 26.54
C ARG A 21 -7.49 0.51 26.45
N GLU A 22 -6.27 0.00 26.49
CA GLU A 22 -5.04 0.79 26.34
C GLU A 22 -4.81 1.18 24.86
N MET A 23 -5.15 0.29 23.92
CA MET A 23 -5.00 0.53 22.48
C MET A 23 -6.03 1.52 21.92
N LEU A 24 -7.28 1.44 22.42
CA LEU A 24 -8.42 2.15 21.85
C LEU A 24 -8.76 3.43 22.63
N PRO A 25 -9.21 4.52 21.97
CA PRO A 25 -9.78 5.67 22.66
C PRO A 25 -10.93 5.26 23.57
N ILE A 26 -11.10 5.92 24.73
CA ILE A 26 -12.02 5.51 25.80
C ILE A 26 -13.43 5.21 25.27
N LEU A 27 -14.01 6.11 24.47
CA LEU A 27 -15.36 5.95 23.93
C LEU A 27 -15.42 4.78 22.92
N SER A 28 -14.51 4.74 21.96
CA SER A 28 -14.42 3.66 20.98
C SER A 28 -14.17 2.29 21.61
N GLY A 29 -13.34 2.24 22.67
CA GLY A 29 -13.09 1.02 23.43
C GLY A 29 -14.31 0.52 24.19
N ARG A 30 -15.16 1.42 24.70
CA ARG A 30 -16.45 1.05 25.32
C ARG A 30 -17.40 0.44 24.30
N VAL A 31 -17.58 1.10 23.15
CA VAL A 31 -18.40 0.60 22.03
C VAL A 31 -17.87 -0.75 21.56
N PHE A 32 -16.56 -0.86 21.35
CA PHE A 32 -15.93 -2.11 20.94
C PHE A 32 -16.16 -3.25 21.91
N LEU A 33 -16.03 -3.03 23.22
CA LEU A 33 -16.19 -4.10 24.20
C LEU A 33 -17.64 -4.47 24.49
N ARG A 34 -18.58 -3.52 24.41
CA ARG A 34 -20.01 -3.74 24.73
C ARG A 34 -20.82 -4.11 23.50
N GLU A 35 -20.71 -3.31 22.45
CA GLU A 35 -21.49 -3.42 21.22
C GLU A 35 -20.79 -4.29 20.17
N LYS A 36 -19.51 -4.61 20.39
CA LYS A 36 -18.72 -5.47 19.49
C LYS A 36 -18.57 -4.87 18.09
N LYS A 37 -18.54 -3.53 18.04
CA LYS A 37 -18.39 -2.71 16.83
C LYS A 37 -17.23 -1.73 16.98
N ILE A 38 -16.60 -1.35 15.88
CA ILE A 38 -15.54 -0.34 15.85
C ILE A 38 -15.52 0.37 14.50
N ASN A 39 -15.32 1.68 14.51
CA ASN A 39 -15.16 2.47 13.29
C ASN A 39 -13.84 2.11 12.58
N LEU A 40 -13.87 2.02 11.25
CA LEU A 40 -12.70 1.70 10.43
C LEU A 40 -11.49 2.60 10.72
N GLU A 41 -11.70 3.91 10.88
CA GLU A 41 -10.63 4.88 11.16
C GLU A 41 -9.91 4.62 12.49
N ILE A 42 -10.61 4.00 13.46
CA ILE A 42 -10.07 3.67 14.78
C ILE A 42 -9.53 2.25 14.83
N SER A 43 -10.08 1.35 14.01
CA SER A 43 -9.73 -0.06 13.99
C SER A 43 -8.25 -0.33 13.68
N VAL A 44 -7.58 0.59 12.98
CA VAL A 44 -6.11 0.55 12.72
C VAL A 44 -5.25 0.46 13.99
N ARG A 45 -5.79 0.83 15.15
CA ARG A 45 -5.11 0.68 16.45
C ARG A 45 -5.02 -0.77 16.92
N ILE A 46 -5.81 -1.66 16.34
CA ILE A 46 -5.74 -3.10 16.56
C ILE A 46 -4.76 -3.68 15.53
N PRO A 47 -3.69 -4.38 15.94
CA PRO A 47 -2.73 -4.93 14.98
C PRO A 47 -3.31 -6.08 14.14
N TYR A 48 -3.82 -5.78 12.93
CA TYR A 48 -4.54 -6.74 12.07
C TYR A 48 -3.78 -8.03 11.83
N LYS A 49 -2.51 -7.92 11.45
CA LYS A 49 -1.66 -9.09 11.18
C LYS A 49 -1.54 -10.00 12.40
N LYS A 50 -1.41 -9.42 13.61
CA LYS A 50 -1.26 -10.17 14.86
C LYS A 50 -2.53 -10.95 15.24
N ILE A 51 -3.69 -10.44 14.85
CA ILE A 51 -4.97 -11.10 15.12
C ILE A 51 -5.45 -11.97 13.95
N GLY A 52 -4.66 -12.06 12.87
CA GLY A 52 -5.03 -12.77 11.65
C GLY A 52 -6.28 -12.19 10.98
N TYR A 53 -6.53 -10.88 11.12
CA TYR A 53 -7.60 -10.19 10.40
C TYR A 53 -7.19 -10.04 8.93
N THR A 54 -8.07 -10.33 7.98
CA THR A 54 -7.74 -10.37 6.55
C THR A 54 -8.52 -9.32 5.74
N VAL A 55 -8.23 -9.23 4.44
CA VAL A 55 -8.96 -8.37 3.50
C VAL A 55 -10.43 -8.79 3.43
N GLU A 56 -10.69 -10.10 3.41
CA GLU A 56 -12.03 -10.67 3.35
C GLU A 56 -12.84 -10.35 4.62
N ASP A 57 -12.19 -10.35 5.78
CA ASP A 57 -12.85 -9.93 7.02
C ASP A 57 -13.19 -8.44 6.99
N MET A 58 -12.25 -7.59 6.53
CA MET A 58 -12.48 -6.16 6.38
C MET A 58 -13.66 -5.85 5.48
N LEU A 59 -13.82 -6.57 4.36
CA LEU A 59 -14.96 -6.41 3.47
C LEU A 59 -16.30 -6.77 4.11
N LYS A 60 -16.31 -7.77 5.00
CA LYS A 60 -17.51 -8.21 5.72
C LYS A 60 -17.88 -7.20 6.81
N ASP A 61 -16.88 -6.75 7.56
CA ASP A 61 -17.03 -5.79 8.65
C ASP A 61 -17.35 -4.38 8.14
N TYR A 62 -16.79 -3.98 6.99
CA TYR A 62 -16.90 -2.66 6.40
C TYR A 62 -17.28 -2.71 4.92
N PRO A 63 -18.53 -3.04 4.54
CA PRO A 63 -18.91 -3.21 3.14
C PRO A 63 -18.66 -1.97 2.25
N SER A 64 -18.59 -0.77 2.83
CA SER A 64 -18.30 0.47 2.11
C SER A 64 -16.90 0.52 1.49
N VAL A 65 -15.94 -0.31 1.94
CA VAL A 65 -14.59 -0.35 1.36
C VAL A 65 -14.56 -0.99 -0.03
N LYS A 66 -15.65 -1.63 -0.47
CA LYS A 66 -15.80 -2.19 -1.83
C LYS A 66 -15.64 -1.17 -2.95
N LYS A 67 -15.78 0.12 -2.64
CA LYS A 67 -15.55 1.21 -3.60
C LYS A 67 -14.08 1.36 -4.03
N TYR A 68 -13.13 0.81 -3.26
CA TYR A 68 -11.71 0.90 -3.57
C TYR A 68 -11.30 -0.21 -4.54
N SER A 69 -10.79 0.16 -5.71
CA SER A 69 -10.26 -0.81 -6.67
C SER A 69 -8.96 -1.46 -6.17
N GLU A 70 -8.15 -0.69 -5.42
CA GLU A 70 -6.89 -1.13 -4.83
C GLU A 70 -7.10 -1.58 -3.37
N LEU A 71 -8.06 -2.48 -3.16
CA LEU A 71 -8.50 -2.91 -1.83
C LEU A 71 -7.37 -3.53 -0.99
N LYS A 72 -6.47 -4.30 -1.61
CA LYS A 72 -5.32 -4.90 -0.91
C LYS A 72 -4.36 -3.83 -0.38
N LEU A 73 -4.07 -2.80 -1.18
CA LEU A 73 -3.27 -1.66 -0.76
C LEU A 73 -3.96 -0.88 0.37
N PHE A 74 -5.26 -0.62 0.24
CA PHE A 74 -6.06 0.00 1.30
C PHE A 74 -5.98 -0.79 2.62
N TYR A 75 -6.12 -2.11 2.55
CA TYR A 75 -5.98 -3.00 3.70
C TYR A 75 -4.57 -2.93 4.29
N ASN A 76 -3.52 -3.00 3.47
CA ASN A 76 -2.13 -2.96 3.93
C ASN A 76 -1.77 -1.66 4.65
N ILE A 77 -2.33 -0.53 4.19
CA ILE A 77 -2.25 0.77 4.88
C ILE A 77 -2.86 0.64 6.29
N HIS A 78 -4.08 0.13 6.40
CA HIS A 78 -4.75 -0.03 7.71
C HIS A 78 -4.04 -1.03 8.62
N ALA A 79 -3.57 -2.14 8.06
CA ALA A 79 -2.82 -3.18 8.77
C ALA A 79 -1.47 -2.68 9.30
N SER A 80 -0.93 -1.59 8.73
CA SER A 80 0.28 -0.92 9.20
C SER A 80 0.05 0.08 10.35
N GLY A 81 -1.21 0.25 10.78
CA GLY A 81 -1.59 1.16 11.87
C GLY A 81 -1.99 2.56 11.42
N TYR A 82 -2.10 2.81 10.11
CA TYR A 82 -2.52 4.10 9.57
C TYR A 82 -3.89 4.02 8.92
N ASN A 83 -4.75 4.99 9.22
CA ASN A 83 -5.90 5.29 8.37
C ASN A 83 -5.50 6.30 7.28
N LEU A 84 -6.35 6.51 6.27
CA LEU A 84 -6.01 7.36 5.13
C LEU A 84 -5.68 8.81 5.55
N ASN A 85 -6.39 9.35 6.54
CA ASN A 85 -6.18 10.71 7.03
C ASN A 85 -4.82 10.87 7.72
N SER A 86 -4.47 9.94 8.59
CA SER A 86 -3.17 9.93 9.28
C SER A 86 -2.02 9.76 8.31
N LEU A 87 -2.18 8.93 7.27
CA LEU A 87 -1.17 8.72 6.24
C LEU A 87 -1.00 9.94 5.33
N THR A 88 -2.11 10.58 4.96
CA THR A 88 -2.13 11.84 4.20
C THR A 88 -1.33 12.91 4.93
N LYS A 89 -1.54 13.07 6.24
CA LYS A 89 -0.77 14.01 7.07
C LYS A 89 0.71 13.62 7.16
N LYS A 90 1.00 12.35 7.44
CA LYS A 90 2.38 11.85 7.60
C LYS A 90 3.25 12.15 6.37
N TYR A 91 2.71 11.95 5.17
CA TYR A 91 3.48 12.12 3.93
C TYR A 91 3.14 13.42 3.18
N ASN A 92 2.39 14.34 3.80
CA ASN A 92 1.98 15.60 3.19
C ASN A 92 1.37 15.42 1.79
N LEU A 93 0.43 14.47 1.69
CA LEU A 93 -0.33 14.22 0.47
C LEU A 93 -1.42 15.28 0.32
N VAL A 94 -1.87 15.49 -0.91
CA VAL A 94 -3.05 16.33 -1.17
C VAL A 94 -4.28 15.69 -0.54
N GLU A 95 -5.08 16.49 0.18
CA GLU A 95 -6.28 16.01 0.86
C GLU A 95 -7.25 15.33 -0.11
N GLY A 96 -7.79 14.18 0.29
CA GLY A 96 -8.67 13.35 -0.54
C GLY A 96 -8.01 12.68 -1.75
N ALA A 97 -6.76 13.00 -2.09
CA ALA A 97 -6.09 12.39 -3.24
C ALA A 97 -5.84 10.89 -3.04
N LEU A 98 -5.40 10.48 -1.85
CA LEU A 98 -5.17 9.06 -1.55
C LEU A 98 -6.47 8.24 -1.69
N GLY A 99 -7.59 8.75 -1.17
CA GLY A 99 -8.89 8.09 -1.32
C GLY A 99 -9.28 7.92 -2.80
N ARG A 100 -9.18 8.98 -3.59
CA ARG A 100 -9.46 8.94 -5.03
C ARG A 100 -8.55 7.99 -5.78
N ILE A 101 -7.25 8.01 -5.49
CA ILE A 101 -6.28 7.12 -6.13
C ILE A 101 -6.57 5.65 -5.83
N LEU A 102 -7.02 5.32 -4.62
CA LEU A 102 -7.40 3.96 -4.23
C LEU A 102 -8.76 3.53 -4.81
N GLU A 103 -9.68 4.49 -5.03
CA GLU A 103 -10.94 4.26 -5.75
C GLU A 103 -10.69 3.99 -7.23
N SER A 104 -9.72 4.67 -7.83
CA SER A 104 -9.18 4.36 -9.16
C SER A 104 -8.07 3.30 -9.10
N LYS A 105 -7.53 2.92 -10.27
CA LYS A 105 -6.30 2.11 -10.38
C LYS A 105 -5.09 2.98 -10.00
N VAL A 106 -4.11 2.40 -9.30
CA VAL A 106 -2.84 3.10 -9.02
C VAL A 106 -2.06 3.29 -10.33
N SER A 107 -1.68 4.54 -10.63
CA SER A 107 -0.78 4.88 -11.74
C SER A 107 0.66 4.96 -11.23
N PHE A 108 1.51 4.07 -11.73
CA PHE A 108 2.93 3.99 -11.37
C PHE A 108 3.77 5.09 -12.05
N GLU A 109 3.40 5.51 -13.26
CA GLU A 109 4.01 6.66 -13.96
C GLU A 109 3.37 8.02 -13.57
N GLY A 110 2.35 8.02 -12.70
CA GLY A 110 1.70 9.25 -12.26
C GLY A 110 2.63 10.15 -11.43
N ASN A 111 2.34 11.45 -11.41
CA ASN A 111 3.12 12.49 -10.72
C ASN A 111 2.44 13.04 -9.46
N ALA A 112 1.53 12.27 -8.86
CA ALA A 112 0.85 12.69 -7.63
C ALA A 112 1.86 12.96 -6.51
N LYS A 113 1.82 14.18 -5.95
CA LYS A 113 2.78 14.64 -4.93
C LYS A 113 2.91 13.64 -3.79
N ASN A 114 4.15 13.23 -3.50
CA ASN A 114 4.52 12.33 -2.42
C ASN A 114 3.83 10.95 -2.45
N PHE A 115 3.19 10.57 -3.55
CA PHE A 115 2.48 9.30 -3.61
C PHE A 115 3.42 8.09 -3.66
N HIS A 116 4.67 8.26 -4.11
CA HIS A 116 5.72 7.24 -4.00
C HIS A 116 5.91 6.68 -2.57
N TYR A 117 5.58 7.42 -1.50
CA TYR A 117 5.58 6.89 -0.13
C TYR A 117 4.49 5.83 0.11
N ILE A 118 3.42 5.84 -0.68
CA ILE A 118 2.32 4.88 -0.58
C ILE A 118 2.70 3.53 -1.17
N LEU A 119 3.64 3.50 -2.10
CA LEU A 119 4.17 2.26 -2.68
C LEU A 119 4.89 1.39 -1.63
N ASP A 120 5.30 1.96 -0.48
CA ASP A 120 5.78 1.19 0.68
C ASP A 120 4.71 0.26 1.29
N TYR A 121 3.45 0.36 0.89
CA TYR A 121 2.35 -0.50 1.36
C TYR A 121 1.82 -1.41 0.25
N SER A 122 2.40 -1.34 -0.95
CA SER A 122 2.00 -2.15 -2.11
C SER A 122 2.73 -3.49 -2.14
N ASP A 123 1.98 -4.59 -2.09
CA ASP A 123 2.57 -5.93 -2.25
C ASP A 123 3.13 -6.11 -3.66
N LYS A 124 2.48 -5.53 -4.69
CA LYS A 124 2.97 -5.54 -6.08
C LYS A 124 4.42 -5.05 -6.21
N VAL A 125 4.81 -4.07 -5.39
CA VAL A 125 6.17 -3.48 -5.42
C VAL A 125 7.13 -4.26 -4.52
N LYS A 126 6.65 -4.74 -3.36
CA LYS A 126 7.47 -5.48 -2.38
C LYS A 126 7.83 -6.89 -2.82
N GLU A 127 6.90 -7.56 -3.49
CA GLU A 127 7.02 -8.96 -3.90
C GLU A 127 7.58 -9.07 -5.32
N PHE A 128 7.80 -7.95 -6.00
CA PHE A 128 8.45 -7.94 -7.30
C PHE A 128 9.91 -8.39 -7.20
N ILE A 129 10.33 -9.25 -8.13
CA ILE A 129 11.68 -9.81 -8.15
C ILE A 129 12.60 -8.83 -8.87
N TRP A 130 13.18 -7.90 -8.11
CA TRP A 130 14.06 -6.85 -8.64
C TRP A 130 15.44 -7.36 -9.06
N ASP A 131 15.89 -8.53 -8.57
CA ASP A 131 17.23 -9.10 -8.84
C ASP A 131 17.48 -9.39 -10.33
N ASN A 132 16.43 -9.51 -11.13
CA ASN A 132 16.49 -9.73 -12.57
C ASN A 132 16.73 -8.44 -13.37
N TYR A 133 16.87 -7.29 -12.71
CA TYR A 133 16.93 -5.98 -13.34
C TYR A 133 18.15 -5.20 -12.85
N GLU A 134 18.90 -4.64 -13.80
CA GLU A 134 19.84 -3.57 -13.53
C GLU A 134 19.06 -2.25 -13.53
N ILE A 135 19.07 -1.54 -12.40
CA ILE A 135 18.28 -0.32 -12.19
C ILE A 135 19.21 0.87 -12.10
N ILE A 136 19.11 1.78 -13.06
CA ILE A 136 19.93 2.99 -13.14
C ILE A 136 19.06 4.21 -12.82
N PRO A 137 19.24 4.84 -11.65
CA PRO A 137 18.48 6.02 -11.28
C PRO A 137 19.04 7.28 -11.96
N TYR A 138 18.19 8.03 -12.66
CA TYR A 138 18.49 9.38 -13.14
C TYR A 138 17.71 10.43 -12.35
N LYS A 139 17.99 11.71 -12.63
CA LYS A 139 17.35 12.82 -11.93
C LYS A 139 15.83 12.81 -12.09
N ASP A 140 15.35 12.59 -13.32
CA ASP A 140 13.94 12.76 -13.70
C ASP A 140 13.26 11.46 -14.12
N HIS A 141 14.01 10.35 -14.19
CA HIS A 141 13.51 9.03 -14.58
C HIS A 141 14.40 7.91 -14.00
N THR A 142 13.98 6.67 -14.22
CA THR A 142 14.76 5.46 -13.94
C THR A 142 14.85 4.67 -15.24
N GLU A 143 16.02 4.13 -15.53
CA GLU A 143 16.19 3.11 -16.56
C GLU A 143 16.29 1.74 -15.88
N ILE A 144 15.59 0.75 -16.44
CA ILE A 144 15.77 -0.65 -16.07
C ILE A 144 16.24 -1.44 -17.27
N PHE A 145 17.29 -2.24 -17.08
CA PHE A 145 17.88 -3.10 -18.09
C PHE A 145 17.62 -4.56 -17.71
N SER A 146 17.16 -5.36 -18.67
CA SER A 146 16.91 -6.80 -18.49
C SER A 146 16.67 -7.48 -19.86
N THR A 147 16.22 -8.74 -19.85
CA THR A 147 15.73 -9.41 -21.07
C THR A 147 14.41 -8.80 -21.54
N VAL A 148 14.08 -8.97 -22.83
CA VAL A 148 12.81 -8.46 -23.38
C VAL A 148 11.60 -9.06 -22.66
N GLU A 149 11.69 -10.33 -22.28
CA GLU A 149 10.65 -11.07 -21.55
C GLU A 149 10.43 -10.43 -20.17
N ASN A 150 11.49 -10.25 -19.39
CA ASN A 150 11.42 -9.60 -18.08
C ASN A 150 10.89 -8.16 -18.17
N LEU A 151 11.29 -7.42 -19.21
CA LEU A 151 10.82 -6.05 -19.43
C LEU A 151 9.33 -6.02 -19.81
N LYS A 152 8.83 -6.99 -20.57
CA LYS A 152 7.39 -7.12 -20.85
C LYS A 152 6.58 -7.43 -19.59
N GLU A 153 7.07 -8.33 -18.75
CA GLU A 153 6.44 -8.64 -17.45
C GLU A 153 6.41 -7.41 -16.54
N PHE A 154 7.51 -6.66 -16.47
CA PHE A 154 7.55 -5.39 -15.74
C PHE A 154 6.50 -4.40 -16.24
N LYS A 155 6.38 -4.23 -17.57
CA LYS A 155 5.36 -3.34 -18.16
C LYS A 155 3.95 -3.74 -17.80
N GLU A 156 3.64 -5.03 -17.87
CA GLU A 156 2.31 -5.55 -17.54
C GLU A 156 1.99 -5.38 -16.05
N GLN A 157 2.92 -5.74 -15.17
CA GLN A 157 2.78 -5.67 -13.71
C GLN A 157 2.50 -4.23 -13.23
N PHE A 158 3.22 -3.26 -13.80
CA PHE A 158 3.20 -1.87 -13.37
C PHE A 158 2.47 -0.92 -14.32
N ASP A 159 1.82 -1.44 -15.36
CA ASP A 159 1.08 -0.65 -16.34
C ASP A 159 1.93 0.46 -16.98
N ILE A 160 3.17 0.12 -17.35
CA ILE A 160 4.13 1.06 -17.95
C ILE A 160 3.95 1.03 -19.47
N GLU A 161 3.69 2.18 -20.09
CA GLU A 161 3.38 2.24 -21.52
C GLU A 161 4.65 2.39 -22.39
N ARG A 162 5.77 2.78 -21.78
CA ARG A 162 7.06 3.10 -22.42
C ARG A 162 7.63 1.97 -23.28
N GLU A 163 8.20 2.30 -24.44
CA GLU A 163 8.79 1.32 -25.35
C GLU A 163 10.00 0.60 -24.75
N ILE A 164 10.20 -0.66 -25.16
CA ILE A 164 11.42 -1.40 -24.87
C ILE A 164 12.42 -1.05 -25.98
N LEU A 165 13.52 -0.43 -25.60
CA LEU A 165 14.55 0.04 -26.52
C LEU A 165 15.82 -0.79 -26.37
N LEU A 166 16.53 -1.00 -27.48
CA LEU A 166 17.88 -1.56 -27.44
C LEU A 166 18.87 -0.41 -27.25
N GLU A 167 19.66 -0.47 -26.17
CA GLU A 167 20.81 0.41 -25.99
C GLU A 167 21.93 -0.08 -26.95
N PRO A 168 22.36 0.75 -27.92
CA PRO A 168 23.22 0.30 -29.03
C PRO A 168 24.66 -0.04 -28.62
N PHE A 169 25.19 0.56 -27.55
CA PHE A 169 26.59 0.40 -27.16
C PHE A 169 26.80 -0.86 -26.30
N GLU A 170 25.95 -1.07 -25.29
CA GLU A 170 25.95 -2.21 -24.39
C GLU A 170 25.17 -3.41 -24.94
N LYS A 171 24.37 -3.19 -26.00
CA LYS A 171 23.50 -4.22 -26.61
C LYS A 171 22.52 -4.84 -25.60
N LYS A 172 22.03 -4.02 -24.66
CA LYS A 172 21.04 -4.42 -23.65
C LYS A 172 19.69 -3.78 -23.94
N TYR A 173 18.61 -4.50 -23.67
CA TYR A 173 17.28 -3.92 -23.73
C TYR A 173 16.98 -3.16 -22.43
N HIS A 174 16.26 -2.06 -22.55
CA HIS A 174 15.86 -1.25 -21.40
C HIS A 174 14.51 -0.58 -21.58
N ILE A 175 13.99 -0.09 -20.47
CA ILE A 175 12.84 0.83 -20.41
C ILE A 175 13.24 2.03 -19.55
N ALA A 176 13.02 3.24 -20.07
CA ALA A 176 13.09 4.49 -19.30
C ALA A 176 11.69 4.93 -18.88
N PHE A 177 11.45 5.13 -17.58
CA PHE A 177 10.15 5.57 -17.06
C PHE A 177 10.30 6.57 -15.90
N GLY A 178 9.31 7.44 -15.74
CA GLY A 178 9.27 8.47 -14.71
C GLY A 178 8.24 8.19 -13.61
N GLY A 179 7.83 9.26 -12.91
CA GLY A 179 6.71 9.23 -11.98
C GLY A 179 6.98 8.54 -10.65
N ASN A 180 5.90 8.15 -9.97
CA ASN A 180 5.96 7.66 -8.59
C ASN A 180 6.79 6.39 -8.40
N LEU A 181 6.79 5.47 -9.37
CA LEU A 181 7.61 4.26 -9.28
C LEU A 181 9.10 4.58 -9.41
N SER A 182 9.47 5.45 -10.36
CA SER A 182 10.86 5.94 -10.49
C SER A 182 11.33 6.61 -9.20
N ILE A 183 10.53 7.53 -8.63
CA ILE A 183 10.89 8.22 -7.39
C ILE A 183 11.02 7.22 -6.23
N PHE A 184 10.13 6.22 -6.17
CA PHE A 184 10.18 5.16 -5.17
C PHE A 184 11.48 4.35 -5.24
N LEU A 185 11.86 3.88 -6.44
CA LEU A 185 13.07 3.08 -6.65
C LEU A 185 14.32 3.88 -6.32
N ASN A 186 14.43 5.11 -6.83
CA ASN A 186 15.56 6.01 -6.55
C ASN A 186 15.75 6.21 -5.05
N ARG A 187 14.66 6.35 -4.29
CA ARG A 187 14.70 6.46 -2.82
C ARG A 187 15.15 5.16 -2.15
N LYS A 188 14.73 3.99 -2.65
CA LYS A 188 15.14 2.68 -2.09
C LYS A 188 16.61 2.41 -2.31
N ILE A 189 17.13 2.70 -3.51
CA ILE A 189 18.54 2.54 -3.85
C ILE A 189 19.41 3.42 -2.96
N LYS A 190 19.11 4.73 -2.88
CA LYS A 190 19.84 5.66 -2.00
C LYS A 190 19.85 5.24 -0.53
N ASN A 191 18.77 4.64 -0.05
CA ASN A 191 18.71 4.16 1.33
C ASN A 191 19.49 2.85 1.58
N ALA A 192 19.78 2.08 0.54
CA ALA A 192 20.59 0.86 0.64
C ALA A 192 22.10 1.15 0.61
N GLU A 193 22.50 2.31 0.07
CA GLU A 193 23.88 2.79 -0.01
C GLU A 193 24.37 3.47 1.28
N ASN A 194 23.47 3.76 2.23
CA ASN A 194 23.76 4.40 3.53
C ASN A 194 23.61 3.41 4.68
#